data_AF-A0A523DIH4-F1
#
_entry.id   AF-A0A523DIH4-F1
#
_cell.length_a   1.000
_cell.length_b   1.000
_cell.length_c   1.000
_cell.angle_alpha   90.00
_cell.angle_beta   90.00
_cell.angle_gamma   90.00
#
_symmetry.space_group_name_H-M   'P 1'
#
loop_
_entity.id
_entity.type
_entity.pdbx_description
1 polymer ?
#
loop_
_entity_poly.entity_id
_entity_poly.type
_entity_poly.pdbx_seq_one_letter_code
_entity_poly.pdbx_strand_id
1 'polypeptide(L)'
;MSFEDFVVCDADMHVFEPADLWQRYIAPEYRHAAPIGMTELKRDIRVKVKSQVLLRAGPVRPLKERGGRGIGWRPDQEAAYDEAEARGWDATAQLEAMDREGVDLTVLFPTRGLFVLGLDSSEQIGADGLEPDFAAAIARAYNDW
;
A
#
# COMPACT_ATOMS: atom_id res chain seq x y z
N MET A 1 6.46 -31.43 -20.27
CA MET A 1 6.43 -30.84 -18.93
C MET A 1 5.36 -29.77 -18.96
N SER A 2 4.25 -29.99 -18.26
CA SER A 2 3.30 -28.91 -17.98
C SER A 2 3.87 -28.03 -16.88
N PHE A 3 3.33 -26.84 -16.67
CA PHE A 3 3.73 -25.98 -15.55
C PHE A 3 3.41 -26.61 -14.18
N GLU A 4 2.53 -27.63 -14.14
CA GLU A 4 2.17 -28.38 -12.93
C GLU A 4 3.33 -29.16 -12.30
N ASP A 5 4.43 -29.37 -13.05
CA ASP A 5 5.63 -30.05 -12.56
C ASP A 5 6.65 -29.08 -11.89
N PHE A 6 6.37 -27.77 -11.88
CA PHE A 6 7.27 -26.74 -11.36
C PHE A 6 6.66 -25.98 -10.19
N VAL A 7 7.52 -25.54 -9.27
CA VAL A 7 7.16 -24.54 -8.27
C VAL A 7 7.28 -23.16 -8.92
N VAL A 8 6.17 -22.46 -9.06
CA VAL A 8 6.09 -21.10 -9.61
C VAL A 8 6.26 -20.09 -8.48
N CYS A 9 7.29 -19.26 -8.60
CA CYS A 9 7.59 -18.22 -7.63
C CYS A 9 7.37 -16.83 -8.23
N ASP A 10 6.62 -15.98 -7.53
CA ASP A 10 6.52 -14.55 -7.80
C ASP A 10 7.47 -13.77 -6.88
N ALA A 11 8.32 -12.93 -7.47
CA ALA A 11 9.32 -12.15 -6.76
C ALA A 11 8.88 -10.70 -6.44
N ASP A 12 7.66 -10.29 -6.78
CA ASP A 12 7.20 -8.89 -6.64
C ASP A 12 5.67 -8.78 -6.42
N MET A 13 5.17 -9.45 -5.39
CA MET A 13 3.75 -9.35 -5.03
C MET A 13 3.54 -8.29 -3.98
N HIS A 14 2.41 -7.60 -4.00
CA HIS A 14 2.14 -6.49 -3.09
C HIS A 14 0.94 -6.75 -2.18
N VAL A 15 1.05 -6.30 -0.93
CA VAL A 15 -0.09 -6.24 -0.01
C VAL A 15 -0.85 -4.92 -0.17
N PHE A 16 -2.16 -4.96 0.03
CA PHE A 16 -3.00 -3.77 0.07
C PHE A 16 -3.31 -3.41 1.53
N GLU A 17 -2.50 -2.52 2.11
CA GLU A 17 -2.58 -2.24 3.55
C GLU A 17 -3.92 -1.61 3.95
N PRO A 18 -4.41 -1.87 5.19
CA PRO A 18 -5.55 -1.14 5.71
C PRO A 18 -5.21 0.35 5.89
N ALA A 19 -6.17 1.23 5.62
CA ALA A 19 -5.96 2.68 5.64
C ALA A 19 -5.50 3.22 7.01
N ASP A 20 -5.86 2.53 8.08
CA ASP A 20 -5.56 2.89 9.47
C ASP A 20 -4.41 2.06 10.07
N LEU A 21 -3.60 1.37 9.25
CA LEU A 21 -2.43 0.58 9.71
C LEU A 21 -1.62 1.35 10.74
N TRP A 22 -1.04 2.50 10.38
CA TRP A 22 -0.16 3.21 11.32
C TRP A 22 -0.90 3.77 12.54
N GLN A 23 -2.20 4.06 12.44
CA GLN A 23 -2.97 4.53 13.60
C GLN A 23 -3.10 3.45 14.68
N ARG A 24 -3.15 2.18 14.27
CA ARG A 24 -3.25 1.02 15.16
C ARG A 24 -1.90 0.63 15.77
N TYR A 25 -0.83 0.66 14.97
CA TYR A 25 0.45 0.04 15.33
C TYR A 25 1.57 1.02 15.69
N ILE A 26 1.46 2.32 15.36
CA ILE A 26 2.56 3.26 15.67
C ILE A 26 2.69 3.52 17.17
N ALA A 27 3.94 3.71 17.60
CA ALA A 27 4.28 4.01 18.98
C ALA A 27 3.47 5.23 19.51
N PRO A 28 2.98 5.19 20.76
CA PRO A 28 2.07 6.20 21.31
C PRO A 28 2.50 7.66 21.11
N GLU A 29 3.80 7.94 21.24
CA GLU A 29 4.42 9.25 21.07
C GLU A 29 4.23 9.83 19.66
N TYR A 30 4.10 8.99 18.63
CA TYR A 30 3.93 9.41 17.23
C TYR A 30 2.49 9.33 16.74
N ARG A 31 1.51 8.90 17.56
CA ARG A 31 0.10 8.76 17.15
C ARG A 31 -0.49 10.04 16.55
N HIS A 32 -0.09 11.19 17.07
CA HIS A 32 -0.54 12.50 16.60
C HIS A 32 -0.11 12.82 15.16
N ALA A 33 0.95 12.15 14.68
CA ALA A 33 1.51 12.31 13.35
C ALA A 33 1.36 11.06 12.48
N ALA A 34 0.66 10.02 12.95
CA ALA A 34 0.55 8.73 12.28
C ALA A 34 0.14 8.88 10.81
N PRO A 35 0.84 8.23 9.87
CA PRO A 35 0.38 8.13 8.49
C PRO A 35 -1.05 7.59 8.39
N ILE A 36 -1.80 8.05 7.40
CA ILE A 36 -3.16 7.59 7.15
C ILE A 36 -3.37 7.34 5.66
N GLY A 37 -3.83 6.14 5.31
CA GLY A 37 -4.26 5.81 3.97
C GLY A 37 -5.50 6.61 3.57
N MET A 38 -5.51 7.12 2.35
CA MET A 38 -6.69 7.79 1.80
C MET A 38 -7.74 6.76 1.37
N THR A 39 -9.01 7.13 1.41
CA THR A 39 -10.15 6.27 1.02
C THR A 39 -11.16 7.03 0.18
N GLU A 40 -10.70 8.06 -0.57
CA GLU A 40 -11.59 8.94 -1.33
C GLU A 40 -11.87 8.39 -2.75
N LEU A 41 -11.03 7.46 -3.20
CA LEU A 41 -11.09 6.81 -4.51
C LEU A 41 -11.28 5.31 -4.36
N LYS A 42 -11.75 4.63 -5.41
CA LYS A 42 -11.76 3.17 -5.43
C LYS A 42 -10.31 2.66 -5.42
N ARG A 43 -10.00 1.72 -4.52
CA ARG A 43 -8.65 1.14 -4.32
C ARG A 43 -7.57 2.23 -4.15
N ASP A 44 -7.87 3.22 -3.32
CA ASP A 44 -7.01 4.38 -3.11
C ASP A 44 -5.70 4.01 -2.38
N ILE A 45 -4.60 3.91 -3.13
CA ILE A 45 -3.27 3.60 -2.59
C ILE A 45 -2.51 4.83 -2.07
N ARG A 46 -3.14 6.01 -2.06
CA ARG A 46 -2.49 7.23 -1.54
C ARG A 46 -2.38 7.14 -0.03
N VAL A 47 -1.36 7.78 0.51
CA VAL A 47 -1.12 7.88 1.95
C VAL A 47 -0.78 9.32 2.31
N LYS A 48 -1.40 9.83 3.37
CA LYS A 48 -1.09 11.14 3.92
C LYS A 48 -0.07 10.99 5.04
N VAL A 49 1.01 11.76 4.96
CA VAL A 49 2.07 11.85 5.96
C VAL A 49 2.35 13.33 6.18
N LYS A 50 2.27 13.81 7.42
CA LYS A 50 2.34 15.24 7.74
C LYS A 50 1.33 16.03 6.87
N SER A 51 1.79 17.03 6.13
CA SER A 51 0.98 17.86 5.23
C SER A 51 0.95 17.36 3.78
N GLN A 52 1.60 16.22 3.48
CA GLN A 52 1.77 15.68 2.14
C GLN A 52 0.84 14.49 1.90
N VAL A 53 0.29 14.38 0.69
CA VAL A 53 -0.44 13.18 0.22
C VAL A 53 0.39 12.54 -0.88
N LEU A 54 0.88 11.33 -0.65
CA LEU A 54 1.92 10.69 -1.44
C LEU A 54 1.38 9.56 -2.32
N LEU A 55 2.04 9.38 -3.47
CA LEU A 55 1.97 8.24 -4.39
C LEU A 55 3.36 8.07 -5.05
N ARG A 56 3.55 7.07 -5.91
CA ARG A 56 4.80 6.86 -6.69
C ARG A 56 5.30 8.11 -7.42
N ALA A 57 4.41 9.02 -7.82
CA ALA A 57 4.75 10.25 -8.54
C ALA A 57 5.06 11.46 -7.63
N GLY A 58 5.15 11.26 -6.31
CA GLY A 58 5.30 12.32 -5.32
C GLY A 58 3.94 12.84 -4.82
N PRO A 59 3.88 14.11 -4.38
CA PRO A 59 2.65 14.70 -3.87
C PRO A 59 1.55 14.73 -4.92
N VAL A 60 0.37 14.22 -4.59
CA VAL A 60 -0.78 14.13 -5.51
C VAL A 60 -2.02 14.81 -4.93
N ARG A 61 -2.78 15.49 -5.80
CA ARG A 61 -4.13 15.98 -5.49
C ARG A 61 -5.16 14.94 -5.91
N PRO A 62 -6.30 14.81 -5.19
CA PRO A 62 -7.40 13.98 -5.65
C PRO A 62 -7.92 14.56 -6.97
N LEU A 63 -7.67 13.85 -8.08
CA LEU A 63 -8.31 14.18 -9.35
C LEU A 63 -9.70 13.54 -9.30
N LYS A 64 -10.77 14.34 -9.33
CA LYS A 64 -12.14 13.79 -9.46
C LYS A 64 -12.17 12.88 -10.68
N GLU A 65 -12.64 11.65 -10.49
CA GLU A 65 -12.82 10.67 -11.56
C GLU A 65 -13.77 11.22 -12.63
N ARG A 66 -13.23 11.93 -13.62
CA ARG A 66 -14.00 12.31 -14.80
C ARG A 66 -14.15 11.05 -15.66
N GLY A 67 -15.23 10.31 -15.44
CA GLY A 67 -15.62 9.17 -16.27
C GLY A 67 -15.27 7.78 -15.71
N GLY A 68 -15.16 7.63 -14.38
CA GLY A 68 -15.12 6.32 -13.71
C GLY A 68 -13.88 5.46 -14.00
N ARG A 69 -12.79 6.07 -14.47
CA ARG A 69 -11.51 5.40 -14.68
C ARG A 69 -10.45 6.17 -13.92
N GLY A 70 -10.12 5.69 -12.72
CA GLY A 70 -8.93 6.13 -12.00
C GLY A 70 -7.69 6.00 -12.89
N ILE A 71 -6.62 6.75 -12.57
CA ILE A 71 -5.36 6.68 -13.33
C ILE A 71 -4.87 5.22 -13.32
N GLY A 72 -4.76 4.61 -14.50
CA GLY A 72 -4.26 3.24 -14.67
C GLY A 72 -5.32 2.13 -14.56
N TRP A 73 -6.59 2.47 -14.34
CA TRP A 73 -7.65 1.48 -14.15
C TRP A 73 -8.39 1.15 -15.44
N ARG A 74 -8.61 -0.14 -15.69
CA ARG A 74 -9.37 -0.63 -16.83
C ARG A 74 -10.60 -1.43 -16.36
N PRO A 75 -11.82 -1.13 -16.87
CA PRO A 75 -13.05 -1.79 -16.43
C PRO A 75 -13.06 -3.32 -16.60
N ASP A 76 -12.31 -3.83 -17.57
CA ASP A 76 -12.18 -5.26 -17.86
C ASP A 76 -11.39 -6.03 -16.79
N GLN A 77 -10.71 -5.33 -15.87
CA GLN A 77 -9.96 -5.94 -14.78
C GLN A 77 -10.76 -6.03 -13.47
N GLU A 78 -11.99 -5.54 -13.44
CA GLU A 78 -12.77 -5.45 -12.20
C GLU A 78 -13.07 -6.79 -11.56
N ALA A 79 -13.56 -7.73 -12.37
CA ALA A 79 -13.95 -9.05 -11.91
C ALA A 79 -12.80 -9.80 -11.21
N ALA A 80 -11.55 -9.52 -11.57
CA ALA A 80 -10.38 -10.16 -10.94
C ALA A 80 -10.22 -9.78 -9.45
N TYR A 81 -10.71 -8.61 -9.05
CA TYR A 81 -10.48 -8.01 -7.74
C TYR A 81 -11.71 -7.96 -6.84
N ASP A 82 -12.92 -8.22 -7.36
CA ASP A 82 -14.18 -8.06 -6.62
C ASP A 82 -14.22 -8.89 -5.32
N GLU A 83 -13.75 -10.15 -5.38
CA GLU A 83 -13.70 -11.05 -4.22
C GLU A 83 -12.71 -10.54 -3.16
N ALA A 84 -11.51 -10.13 -3.58
CA ALA A 84 -10.49 -9.60 -2.69
C ALA A 84 -10.94 -8.29 -2.03
N GLU A 85 -11.58 -7.41 -2.79
CA GLU A 85 -12.13 -6.15 -2.29
C GLU A 85 -13.26 -6.38 -1.29
N ALA A 86 -14.15 -7.35 -1.55
CA ALA A 86 -15.23 -7.72 -0.62
C ALA A 86 -14.72 -8.27 0.71
N ARG A 87 -13.56 -8.95 0.70
CA ARG A 87 -12.87 -9.45 1.90
C ARG A 87 -11.99 -8.41 2.59
N GLY A 88 -11.82 -7.22 1.99
CA GLY A 88 -10.93 -6.19 2.52
C GLY A 88 -9.45 -6.54 2.38
N TRP A 89 -9.09 -7.31 1.34
CA TRP A 89 -7.70 -7.65 1.01
C TRP A 89 -6.97 -8.42 2.11
N ASP A 90 -7.66 -9.35 2.77
CA ASP A 90 -7.07 -10.21 3.79
C ASP A 90 -6.09 -11.25 3.20
N ALA A 91 -5.35 -11.94 4.06
CA ALA A 91 -4.39 -12.96 3.63
C ALA A 91 -5.04 -14.10 2.84
N THR A 92 -6.30 -14.42 3.13
CA THR A 92 -7.04 -15.46 2.39
C THR A 92 -7.34 -15.04 0.96
N ALA A 93 -7.75 -13.79 0.73
CA ALA A 93 -7.93 -13.27 -0.63
C ALA A 93 -6.64 -13.35 -1.46
N GLN A 94 -5.48 -13.15 -0.82
CA GLN A 94 -4.19 -13.29 -1.49
C GLN A 94 -3.89 -14.75 -1.87
N LEU A 95 -4.14 -15.70 -0.97
CA LEU A 95 -3.97 -17.13 -1.26
C LEU A 95 -4.93 -17.60 -2.36
N GLU A 96 -6.19 -17.16 -2.33
CA GLU A 96 -7.17 -17.44 -3.39
C GLU A 96 -6.72 -16.86 -4.75
N ALA A 97 -6.08 -15.68 -4.77
CA ALA A 97 -5.48 -15.13 -5.99
C ALA A 97 -4.28 -15.96 -6.46
N MET A 98 -3.40 -16.39 -5.56
CA MET A 98 -2.27 -17.26 -5.87
C MET A 98 -2.72 -18.60 -6.46
N ASP A 99 -3.74 -19.23 -5.88
CA ASP A 99 -4.31 -20.50 -6.37
C ASP A 99 -4.91 -20.34 -7.78
N ARG A 100 -5.59 -19.21 -8.06
CA ARG A 100 -6.17 -18.93 -9.39
C ARG A 100 -5.12 -18.69 -10.47
N GLU A 101 -4.01 -18.04 -10.12
CA GLU A 101 -2.91 -17.72 -11.04
C GLU A 101 -1.85 -18.83 -11.13
N GLY A 102 -1.93 -19.86 -10.27
CA GLY A 102 -0.97 -20.95 -10.21
C GLY A 102 0.40 -20.53 -9.66
N VAL A 103 0.41 -19.66 -8.64
CA VAL A 103 1.62 -19.20 -7.94
C VAL A 103 1.77 -19.95 -6.62
N ASP A 104 2.88 -20.65 -6.42
CA ASP A 104 3.14 -21.44 -5.22
C ASP A 104 3.81 -20.64 -4.10
N LEU A 105 4.71 -19.72 -4.46
CA LEU A 105 5.51 -18.95 -3.52
C LEU A 105 5.59 -17.50 -3.94
N THR A 106 5.62 -16.61 -2.95
CA THR A 106 5.81 -15.20 -3.23
C THR A 106 6.52 -14.44 -2.13
N VAL A 107 7.15 -13.33 -2.52
CA VAL A 107 7.64 -12.30 -1.61
C VAL A 107 6.64 -11.14 -1.64
N LEU A 108 6.17 -10.75 -0.45
CA LEU A 108 5.22 -9.66 -0.27
C LEU A 108 5.96 -8.34 0.00
N PHE A 109 5.67 -7.33 -0.82
CA PHE A 109 6.14 -5.97 -0.71
C PHE A 109 5.01 -5.02 -0.29
N PRO A 110 5.34 -3.91 0.38
CA PRO A 110 4.37 -2.88 0.71
C PRO A 110 3.76 -2.23 -0.55
N THR A 111 2.58 -1.66 -0.44
CA THR A 111 2.03 -0.71 -1.43
C THR A 111 2.10 0.71 -0.88
N ARG A 112 1.35 1.02 0.18
CA ARG A 112 1.41 2.33 0.84
C ARG A 112 2.74 2.51 1.55
N GLY A 113 3.28 1.44 2.15
CA GLY A 113 4.56 1.50 2.88
C GLY A 113 5.73 1.98 2.01
N LEU A 114 5.69 1.73 0.70
CA LEU A 114 6.69 2.25 -0.26
C LEU A 114 6.72 3.78 -0.31
N PHE A 115 5.58 4.43 -0.11
CA PHE A 115 5.46 5.88 -0.26
C PHE A 115 5.70 6.62 1.06
N VAL A 116 5.33 6.01 2.19
CA VAL A 116 5.43 6.69 3.50
C VAL A 116 6.89 7.02 3.85
N LEU A 117 7.83 6.14 3.51
CA LEU A 117 9.26 6.35 3.71
C LEU A 117 9.94 7.08 2.54
N GLY A 118 9.17 7.52 1.53
CA GLY A 118 9.68 8.23 0.36
C GLY A 118 9.81 9.74 0.52
N LEU A 119 9.46 10.30 1.69
CA LEU A 119 9.72 11.71 1.98
C LEU A 119 11.22 11.95 2.18
N ASP A 120 11.72 13.05 1.61
CA ASP A 120 13.09 13.52 1.88
C ASP A 120 13.28 13.75 3.39
N SER A 121 14.51 13.56 3.87
CA SER A 121 14.79 13.67 5.29
C SER A 121 14.63 15.12 5.78
N SER A 122 14.38 15.28 7.08
CA SER A 122 14.37 16.61 7.70
C SER A 122 15.72 17.34 7.57
N GLU A 123 16.82 16.61 7.32
CA GLU A 123 18.14 17.21 7.03
C GLU A 123 18.21 17.82 5.62
N GLN A 124 17.45 17.27 4.67
CA GLN A 124 17.45 17.72 3.28
C GLN A 124 16.48 18.88 3.03
N ILE A 125 15.27 18.80 3.60
CA ILE A 125 14.19 19.75 3.31
C ILE A 125 13.62 20.44 4.55
N GLY A 126 14.28 20.32 5.70
CA GLY A 126 13.90 21.00 6.93
C GLY A 126 12.63 20.44 7.57
N ALA A 127 11.79 21.31 8.12
CA ALA A 127 10.61 20.92 8.90
C ALA A 127 9.55 20.13 8.10
N ASP A 128 9.59 20.19 6.77
CA ASP A 128 8.69 19.44 5.89
C ASP A 128 9.16 17.99 5.65
N GLY A 129 10.43 17.68 5.97
CA GLY A 129 11.02 16.37 5.77
C GLY A 129 10.69 15.37 6.85
N LEU A 130 11.11 14.12 6.66
CA LEU A 130 10.87 13.05 7.61
C LEU A 130 12.03 12.96 8.61
N GLU A 131 11.71 13.09 9.89
CA GLU A 131 12.66 12.96 10.99
C GLU A 131 13.11 11.49 11.13
N PRO A 132 14.41 11.18 11.33
CA PRO A 132 14.90 9.79 11.36
C PRO A 132 14.19 8.89 12.36
N ASP A 133 13.92 9.38 13.58
CA ASP A 133 13.23 8.59 14.61
C ASP A 133 11.77 8.34 14.24
N PHE A 134 11.12 9.30 13.58
CA PHE A 134 9.75 9.14 13.09
C PHE A 134 9.69 8.15 11.91
N ALA A 135 10.65 8.21 10.98
CA ALA A 135 10.80 7.21 9.93
C ALA A 135 10.98 5.79 10.49
N ALA A 136 11.81 5.64 11.53
CA ALA A 136 12.01 4.36 12.20
C ALA A 136 10.74 3.86 12.90
N ALA A 137 9.95 4.75 13.52
CA ALA A 137 8.69 4.39 14.14
C ALA A 137 7.65 3.92 13.12
N ILE A 138 7.59 4.58 11.96
CA ILE A 138 6.75 4.17 10.82
C ILE A 138 7.14 2.77 10.31
N ALA A 139 8.44 2.53 10.13
CA ALA A 139 8.94 1.25 9.64
C ALA A 139 8.65 0.11 10.62
N ARG A 140 8.84 0.35 11.93
CA ARG A 140 8.48 -0.64 12.97
C ARG A 140 6.97 -0.93 12.98
N ALA A 141 6.14 0.11 12.94
CA ALA A 141 4.69 -0.06 12.90
C ALA A 141 4.22 -0.88 11.69
N TYR A 142 4.89 -0.73 10.54
CA TYR A 142 4.62 -1.58 9.36
C TYR A 142 5.04 -3.03 9.58
N ASN A 143 6.20 -3.27 10.19
CA ASN A 143 6.71 -4.62 10.43
C ASN A 143 6.01 -5.36 11.58
N ASP A 144 5.38 -4.62 12.50
CA ASP A 144 4.59 -5.17 13.61
C ASP A 144 3.17 -5.56 13.19
N TRP A 145 2.66 -4.96 12.10
CA TRP A 145 1.39 -5.32 11.46
C TRP A 145 1.54 -6.63 10.67
#